data_AF-A0AA88GHD1-F1
#
_entry.id   AF-A0AA88GHD1-F1
#
_cell.length_a   1.000
_cell.length_b   1.000
_cell.length_c   1.000
_cell.angle_alpha   90.00
_cell.angle_beta   90.00
_cell.angle_gamma   90.00
#
_symmetry.space_group_name_H-M   'P 1'
#
loop_
_entity.id
_entity.type
_entity.pdbx_description
1 polymer ?
#
loop_
_entity_poly.entity_id
_entity_poly.type
_entity_poly.pdbx_seq_one_letter_code
_entity_poly.pdbx_strand_id
1 'polypeptide(L)'
;MLLGWIDELALIRSDPTKNILKSFPLDVKRVVISSITDYFNQQNATAKNYLTTTSHVEWVMEVLGHAFQLPIADHQTIDRAINVYNKWLFEEAQRPAPLQENLQYFVQQIFNHFSLLFEERGLDGTLGTGGSGSQEEKKHHIHLCNRVLDIFLQMGVKGDMLEEETWNHILKIILGITDSTLRGKRGLPELSYGLLKVLFELWLCSLSDDKTMWRHLQEHGILWSKNNATINQWNSVCIG
;
A
#
# COMPACT_ATOMS: atom_id res chain seq x y z
N MET A 1 8.42 1.07 6.21
CA MET A 1 8.95 0.85 4.83
C MET A 1 8.05 1.55 3.83
N LEU A 2 8.56 1.94 2.66
CA LEU A 2 7.77 2.62 1.63
C LEU A 2 8.33 2.25 0.24
N LEU A 3 7.49 2.30 -0.80
CA LEU A 3 7.95 2.19 -2.19
C LEU A 3 9.01 3.25 -2.48
N GLY A 4 10.20 2.84 -2.94
CA GLY A 4 11.33 3.74 -3.15
C GLY A 4 11.05 4.89 -4.11
N TRP A 5 10.15 4.71 -5.07
CA TRP A 5 9.73 5.77 -5.99
C TRP A 5 9.02 6.94 -5.28
N ILE A 6 8.25 6.67 -4.23
CA ILE A 6 7.55 7.73 -3.46
C ILE A 6 8.56 8.60 -2.70
N ASP A 7 9.64 7.98 -2.22
CA ASP A 7 10.78 8.66 -1.58
C ASP A 7 11.60 9.47 -2.60
N GLU A 8 11.83 8.93 -3.80
CA GLU A 8 12.49 9.64 -4.92
C GLU A 8 11.71 10.87 -5.40
N LEU A 9 10.37 10.82 -5.34
CA LEU A 9 9.50 11.97 -5.60
C LEU A 9 9.46 12.98 -4.44
N ALA A 10 10.18 12.71 -3.34
CA ALA A 10 10.20 13.49 -2.11
C ALA A 10 8.80 13.72 -1.50
N LEU A 11 7.85 12.81 -1.77
CA LEU A 11 6.49 12.92 -1.27
C LEU A 11 6.42 12.52 0.22
N ILE A 12 7.13 11.45 0.59
CA ILE A 12 7.20 10.90 1.94
C ILE A 12 8.62 10.39 2.17
N ARG A 13 9.23 10.71 3.32
CA ARG A 13 10.58 10.26 3.67
C ARG A 13 10.56 8.93 4.42
N SER A 14 11.46 8.02 4.06
CA SER A 14 11.67 6.75 4.77
C SER A 14 12.56 6.92 6.02
N ASP A 15 12.27 6.19 7.10
CA ASP A 15 13.16 6.10 8.28
C ASP A 15 14.22 5.00 8.06
N PRO A 16 15.53 5.35 8.02
CA PRO A 16 16.62 4.39 7.77
C PRO A 16 16.96 3.52 8.98
N THR A 17 16.42 3.81 10.17
CA THR A 17 16.77 3.11 11.42
C THR A 17 15.92 1.87 11.71
N LYS A 18 14.86 1.66 10.93
CA LYS A 18 13.95 0.50 11.01
C LYS A 18 14.26 -0.50 9.88
N ASN A 19 13.67 -1.70 9.89
CA ASN A 19 13.77 -2.73 8.83
C ASN A 19 14.96 -3.70 8.93
N ILE A 20 15.20 -4.25 10.12
CA ILE A 20 16.27 -5.25 10.33
C ILE A 20 16.06 -6.50 9.47
N LEU A 21 14.80 -6.86 9.22
CA LEU A 21 14.45 -8.01 8.38
C LEU A 21 14.95 -7.86 6.95
N LYS A 22 15.13 -6.64 6.42
CA LYS A 22 15.66 -6.42 5.07
C LYS A 22 16.99 -7.15 4.82
N SER A 23 17.85 -7.22 5.84
CA SER A 23 19.19 -7.82 5.76
C SER A 23 19.20 -9.35 5.84
N PHE A 24 18.07 -9.98 6.15
CA PHE A 24 18.00 -11.42 6.39
C PHE A 24 17.89 -12.20 5.06
N PRO A 25 18.38 -13.45 4.99
CA PRO A 25 18.14 -14.33 3.85
C PRO A 25 16.64 -14.57 3.61
N LEU A 26 16.25 -14.79 2.36
CA LEU A 26 14.84 -14.95 1.97
C LEU A 26 14.15 -16.10 2.72
N ASP A 27 14.82 -17.24 2.91
CA ASP A 27 14.22 -18.39 3.59
C ASP A 27 13.91 -18.08 5.07
N VAL A 28 14.79 -17.32 5.73
CA VAL A 28 14.56 -16.87 7.11
C VAL A 28 13.41 -15.86 7.16
N LYS A 29 13.38 -14.90 6.22
CA LYS A 29 12.27 -13.94 6.10
C LYS A 29 10.93 -14.67 5.94
N ARG A 30 10.86 -15.64 5.02
CA ARG A 30 9.63 -16.40 4.75
C ARG A 30 9.08 -17.04 6.02
N VAL A 31 9.93 -17.72 6.80
CA VAL A 31 9.51 -18.39 8.04
C VAL A 31 8.97 -17.39 9.07
N VAL A 32 9.68 -16.29 9.30
CA VAL A 32 9.26 -15.27 10.29
C VAL A 32 7.95 -14.61 9.84
N ILE A 33 7.89 -14.19 8.57
CA ILE A 33 6.73 -13.49 8.02
C ILE A 33 5.51 -14.41 7.99
N SER A 34 5.63 -15.64 7.50
CA SER A 34 4.49 -16.57 7.43
C SER A 34 3.96 -16.91 8.82
N SER A 35 4.85 -17.20 9.78
CA SER A 35 4.45 -17.59 11.13
C SER A 35 3.69 -16.48 11.86
N ILE A 36 4.20 -15.25 11.81
CA ILE A 36 3.55 -14.10 12.45
C ILE A 36 2.26 -13.74 11.72
N THR A 37 2.29 -13.69 10.39
CA THR A 37 1.10 -13.35 9.58
C THR A 37 -0.02 -14.36 9.81
N ASP A 38 0.30 -15.65 9.84
CA ASP A 38 -0.70 -16.72 10.05
C ASP A 38 -1.32 -16.63 11.45
N TYR A 39 -0.50 -16.39 12.48
CA TYR A 39 -0.98 -16.23 13.85
C TYR A 39 -1.96 -15.06 13.97
N PHE A 40 -1.60 -13.88 13.45
CA PHE A 40 -2.50 -12.72 13.47
C PHE A 40 -3.70 -12.90 12.56
N ASN A 41 -3.57 -13.55 11.40
CA ASN A 41 -4.70 -13.75 10.50
C ASN A 41 -5.76 -14.69 11.10
N GLN A 42 -5.34 -15.77 11.76
CA GLN A 42 -6.23 -16.80 12.32
C GLN A 42 -6.70 -16.47 13.74
N GLN A 43 -5.85 -15.88 14.58
CA GLN A 43 -6.09 -15.70 16.01
C GLN A 43 -5.98 -14.24 16.46
N ASN A 44 -6.33 -13.28 15.58
CA ASN A 44 -6.17 -11.85 15.86
C ASN A 44 -6.75 -11.41 17.23
N ALA A 45 -7.92 -11.91 17.60
CA ALA A 45 -8.60 -11.57 18.85
C ALA A 45 -7.75 -11.86 20.10
N THR A 46 -6.93 -12.90 20.06
CA THR A 46 -5.98 -13.26 21.13
C THR A 46 -4.62 -12.63 20.88
N ALA A 47 -4.12 -12.66 19.64
CA ALA A 47 -2.81 -12.16 19.24
C ALA A 47 -2.62 -10.67 19.57
N LYS A 48 -3.65 -9.84 19.34
CA LYS A 48 -3.62 -8.40 19.60
C LYS A 48 -3.35 -8.06 21.07
N ASN A 49 -3.69 -8.95 22.01
CA ASN A 49 -3.54 -8.70 23.44
C ASN A 49 -2.07 -8.77 23.90
N TYR A 50 -1.18 -9.36 23.09
CA TYR A 50 0.26 -9.34 23.34
C TYR A 50 0.91 -8.02 22.91
N LEU A 51 0.23 -7.20 22.10
CA LEU A 51 0.74 -5.94 21.58
C LEU A 51 0.39 -4.79 22.54
N THR A 52 1.03 -4.81 23.71
CA THR A 52 0.75 -3.87 24.81
C THR A 52 1.47 -2.52 24.71
N THR A 53 2.43 -2.37 23.79
CA THR A 53 3.18 -1.11 23.60
C THR A 53 3.27 -0.75 22.12
N THR A 54 3.52 0.53 21.83
CA THR A 54 3.77 1.02 20.47
C THR A 54 4.86 0.20 19.77
N SER A 55 5.97 -0.09 20.47
CA SER A 55 7.07 -0.87 19.91
C SER A 55 6.69 -2.30 19.56
N HIS A 56 5.77 -2.94 20.30
CA HIS A 56 5.26 -4.26 19.95
C HIS A 56 4.46 -4.21 18.64
N VAL A 57 3.58 -3.22 18.47
CA VAL A 57 2.81 -3.02 17.24
C VAL A 57 3.73 -2.72 16.07
N GLU A 58 4.70 -1.82 16.25
CA GLU A 58 5.67 -1.46 15.22
C GLU A 58 6.49 -2.67 14.76
N TRP A 59 6.93 -3.53 15.68
CA TRP A 59 7.66 -4.75 15.33
C TRP A 59 6.81 -5.71 14.48
N VAL A 60 5.56 -5.98 14.88
CA VAL A 60 4.65 -6.82 14.09
C VAL A 60 4.36 -6.17 12.73
N MET A 61 4.20 -4.86 12.69
CA MET A 61 4.01 -4.13 11.44
C MET A 61 5.23 -4.16 10.54
N GLU A 62 6.45 -4.20 11.07
CA GLU A 62 7.66 -4.43 10.27
C GLU A 62 7.60 -5.82 9.60
N VAL A 63 7.22 -6.85 10.34
CA VAL A 63 7.06 -8.22 9.80
C VAL A 63 5.99 -8.25 8.70
N LEU A 64 4.80 -7.68 8.97
CA LEU A 64 3.70 -7.61 8.01
C LEU A 64 4.07 -6.76 6.78
N GLY A 65 4.78 -5.64 6.98
CA GLY A 65 5.26 -4.78 5.91
C GLY A 65 6.19 -5.52 4.94
N HIS A 66 7.04 -6.41 5.46
CA HIS A 66 7.91 -7.23 4.62
C HIS A 66 7.17 -8.34 3.86
N ALA A 67 5.95 -8.74 4.29
CA ALA A 67 5.12 -9.64 3.49
C ALA A 67 4.86 -9.06 2.10
N PHE A 68 4.63 -7.74 2.00
CA PHE A 68 4.47 -7.04 0.73
C PHE A 68 5.76 -6.92 -0.09
N GLN A 69 6.85 -7.58 0.27
CA GLN A 69 8.08 -7.67 -0.53
C GLN A 69 8.46 -9.11 -0.89
N LEU A 70 7.70 -10.12 -0.45
CA LEU A 70 7.95 -11.54 -0.77
C LEU A 70 7.73 -11.86 -2.26
N PRO A 71 8.40 -12.85 -2.87
CA PRO A 71 8.06 -13.29 -4.22
C PRO A 71 6.55 -13.58 -4.38
N ILE A 72 5.99 -13.37 -5.59
CA ILE A 72 4.55 -13.60 -5.84
C ILE A 72 4.17 -15.08 -5.66
N ALA A 73 5.13 -16.01 -5.76
CA ALA A 73 4.94 -17.39 -5.36
C ALA A 73 4.35 -17.53 -3.93
N ASP A 74 4.68 -16.60 -3.02
CA ASP A 74 4.19 -16.53 -1.64
C ASP A 74 2.86 -15.75 -1.50
N HIS A 75 2.08 -15.60 -2.59
CA HIS A 75 0.85 -14.80 -2.65
C HIS A 75 -0.14 -15.06 -1.50
N GLN A 76 -0.24 -16.28 -0.99
CA GLN A 76 -1.12 -16.60 0.15
C GLN A 76 -0.70 -15.86 1.43
N THR A 77 0.60 -15.75 1.70
CA THR A 77 1.10 -15.01 2.86
C THR A 77 0.86 -13.51 2.69
N ILE A 78 1.04 -12.99 1.46
CA ILE A 78 0.73 -11.59 1.14
C ILE A 78 -0.76 -11.32 1.37
N ASP A 79 -1.64 -12.20 0.90
CA ASP A 79 -3.09 -12.11 1.07
C ASP A 79 -3.51 -12.07 2.54
N ARG A 80 -2.91 -12.93 3.37
CA ARG A 80 -3.15 -12.95 4.81
C ARG A 80 -2.65 -11.68 5.50
N ALA A 81 -1.53 -11.09 5.06
CA ALA A 81 -1.08 -9.81 5.57
C ALA A 81 -2.05 -8.67 5.22
N ILE A 82 -2.60 -8.66 3.99
CA ILE A 82 -3.70 -7.76 3.61
C ILE A 82 -4.89 -7.92 4.56
N ASN A 83 -5.28 -9.16 4.88
CA ASN A 83 -6.41 -9.44 5.76
C ASN A 83 -6.18 -8.92 7.19
N VAL A 84 -4.97 -9.08 7.74
CA VAL A 84 -4.63 -8.53 9.07
C VAL A 84 -4.76 -7.01 9.09
N TYR A 85 -4.18 -6.32 8.11
CA TYR A 85 -4.31 -4.86 8.01
C TYR A 85 -5.73 -4.41 7.74
N ASN A 86 -6.50 -5.10 6.90
CA ASN A 86 -7.91 -4.78 6.67
C ASN A 86 -8.71 -4.83 7.99
N LYS A 87 -8.53 -5.90 8.79
CA LYS A 87 -9.14 -6.00 10.13
C LYS A 87 -8.73 -4.84 11.03
N TRP A 88 -7.44 -4.50 11.09
CA TRP A 88 -6.99 -3.40 11.94
C TRP A 88 -7.49 -2.03 11.47
N LEU A 89 -7.65 -1.81 10.17
CA LEU A 89 -8.19 -0.56 9.65
C LEU A 89 -9.69 -0.42 9.94
N PHE A 90 -10.50 -1.45 9.69
CA PHE A 90 -11.95 -1.31 9.63
C PHE A 90 -12.72 -1.99 10.77
N GLU A 91 -12.10 -2.89 11.53
CA GLU A 91 -12.71 -3.55 12.68
C GLU A 91 -12.06 -3.04 13.97
N GLU A 92 -12.67 -2.05 14.61
CA GLU A 92 -12.15 -1.45 15.85
C GLU A 92 -11.90 -2.51 16.95
N ALA A 93 -12.79 -3.50 17.06
CA ALA A 93 -12.65 -4.62 17.99
C ALA A 93 -11.45 -5.53 17.69
N GLN A 94 -10.81 -5.44 16.52
CA GLN A 94 -9.63 -6.21 16.14
C GLN A 94 -8.32 -5.44 16.35
N ARG A 95 -8.39 -4.15 16.69
CA ARG A 95 -7.19 -3.32 16.86
C ARG A 95 -6.44 -3.62 18.16
N PRO A 96 -5.10 -3.68 18.14
CA PRO A 96 -4.28 -3.54 19.33
C PRO A 96 -4.52 -2.20 20.03
N ALA A 97 -4.43 -2.16 21.37
CA ALA A 97 -4.66 -0.92 22.13
C ALA A 97 -3.74 0.24 21.72
N PRO A 98 -2.40 0.04 21.58
CA PRO A 98 -1.53 1.13 21.14
C PRO A 98 -1.85 1.63 19.72
N LEU A 99 -2.39 0.75 18.86
CA LEU A 99 -2.83 1.15 17.52
C LEU A 99 -4.02 2.09 17.60
N GLN A 100 -5.00 1.77 18.45
CA GLN A 100 -6.18 2.62 18.66
C GLN A 100 -5.80 3.99 19.24
N GLU A 101 -4.82 4.03 20.15
CA GLU A 101 -4.36 5.27 20.80
C GLU A 101 -3.66 6.23 19.84
N ASN A 102 -3.02 5.72 18.79
CA ASN A 102 -2.34 6.53 17.77
C ASN A 102 -2.74 6.11 16.35
N LEU A 103 -4.05 6.14 16.09
CA LEU A 103 -4.65 5.60 14.87
C LEU A 103 -4.07 6.23 13.60
N GLN A 104 -3.93 7.56 13.57
CA GLN A 104 -3.44 8.29 12.40
C GLN A 104 -2.05 7.81 11.96
N TYR A 105 -1.10 7.71 12.92
CA TYR A 105 0.24 7.21 12.64
C TYR A 105 0.21 5.81 12.03
N PHE A 106 -0.53 4.88 12.64
CA PHE A 106 -0.54 3.50 12.19
C PHE A 106 -1.28 3.32 10.86
N VAL A 107 -2.34 4.10 10.59
CA VAL A 107 -2.98 4.15 9.28
C VAL A 107 -1.96 4.55 8.21
N GLN A 108 -1.20 5.62 8.42
CA GLN A 108 -0.15 6.05 7.49
C GLN A 108 0.89 4.94 7.25
N GLN A 109 1.32 4.24 8.30
CA GLN A 109 2.27 3.12 8.16
C GLN A 109 1.69 1.94 7.38
N ILE A 110 0.41 1.59 7.59
CA ILE A 110 -0.25 0.52 6.83
C ILE A 110 -0.27 0.87 5.33
N PHE A 111 -0.64 2.09 4.96
CA PHE A 111 -0.64 2.51 3.56
C PHE A 111 0.77 2.61 2.96
N ASN A 112 1.77 3.01 3.75
CA ASN A 112 3.17 2.93 3.32
C ASN A 112 3.55 1.50 2.94
N HIS A 113 3.14 0.51 3.73
CA HIS A 113 3.42 -0.90 3.46
C HIS A 113 2.65 -1.43 2.25
N PHE A 114 1.38 -1.05 2.08
CA PHE A 114 0.61 -1.39 0.89
C PHE A 114 1.26 -0.89 -0.41
N SER A 115 1.92 0.26 -0.40
CA SER A 115 2.59 0.80 -1.59
C SER A 115 3.66 -0.14 -2.16
N LEU A 116 4.30 -0.95 -1.32
CA LEU A 116 5.32 -1.92 -1.72
C LEU A 116 4.77 -3.01 -2.64
N LEU A 117 3.46 -3.29 -2.56
CA LEU A 117 2.82 -4.31 -3.38
C LEU A 117 2.82 -3.95 -4.86
N PHE A 118 2.84 -2.65 -5.19
CA PHE A 118 2.73 -2.16 -6.56
C PHE A 118 4.06 -2.11 -7.31
N GLU A 119 5.17 -2.52 -6.67
CA GLU A 119 6.44 -2.71 -7.36
C GLU A 119 6.42 -4.00 -8.18
N GLU A 120 6.76 -3.91 -9.46
CA GLU A 120 6.89 -5.06 -10.37
C GLU A 120 7.97 -6.01 -9.84
N ARG A 121 7.60 -7.29 -9.70
CA ARG A 121 8.51 -8.30 -9.15
C ARG A 121 9.06 -9.16 -10.28
N GLY A 122 10.37 -9.32 -10.29
CA GLY A 122 11.02 -10.38 -11.06
C GLY A 122 10.78 -11.76 -10.44
N LEU A 123 11.07 -12.81 -11.21
CA LEU A 123 10.91 -14.23 -10.85
C LEU A 123 11.56 -14.61 -9.50
N ASP A 124 12.70 -13.99 -9.15
CA ASP A 124 13.46 -14.31 -7.94
C ASP A 124 13.22 -13.33 -6.76
N GLY A 125 12.23 -12.44 -6.86
CA GLY A 125 12.04 -11.36 -5.89
C GLY A 125 13.11 -10.25 -5.98
N THR A 126 13.98 -10.30 -6.99
CA THR A 126 14.90 -9.20 -7.32
C THR A 126 14.16 -8.09 -8.06
N LEU A 127 14.29 -6.87 -7.55
CA LEU A 127 13.71 -5.66 -8.13
C LEU A 127 14.27 -5.38 -9.54
N GLY A 128 13.38 -5.12 -10.51
CA GLY A 128 13.72 -4.41 -11.74
C GLY A 128 14.45 -5.18 -12.86
N THR A 129 14.61 -6.51 -12.78
CA THR A 129 14.91 -7.30 -13.97
C THR A 129 13.59 -7.79 -14.55
N GLY A 130 13.30 -7.45 -15.80
CA GLY A 130 12.05 -7.74 -16.51
C GLY A 130 11.80 -9.24 -16.72
N GLY A 131 11.71 -9.98 -15.62
CA GLY A 131 11.38 -11.39 -15.59
C GLY A 131 9.91 -11.53 -15.94
N SER A 132 9.66 -12.15 -17.08
CA SER A 132 8.35 -12.69 -17.42
C SER A 132 7.98 -13.74 -16.36
N GLY A 133 7.41 -13.28 -15.24
CA GLY A 133 6.69 -14.14 -14.32
C GLY A 133 5.68 -14.96 -15.10
N SER A 134 5.35 -16.15 -14.60
CA SER A 134 4.30 -16.95 -15.22
C SER A 134 3.02 -16.11 -15.34
N GLN A 135 2.21 -16.37 -16.36
CA GLN A 135 0.92 -15.68 -16.53
C GLN A 135 0.04 -15.80 -15.27
N GLU A 136 0.18 -16.91 -14.54
CA GLU A 136 -0.51 -17.13 -13.27
C GLU A 136 0.03 -16.25 -12.13
N GLU A 137 1.35 -16.10 -11.97
CA GLU A 137 1.91 -15.16 -10.98
C GLU A 137 1.46 -13.72 -11.27
N LYS A 138 1.46 -13.31 -12.55
CA LYS A 138 0.98 -12.00 -12.93
C LYS A 138 -0.49 -11.78 -12.54
N LYS A 139 -1.36 -12.78 -12.75
CA LYS A 139 -2.77 -12.72 -12.31
C LYS A 139 -2.89 -12.60 -10.79
N HIS A 140 -2.12 -13.37 -10.02
CA HIS A 140 -2.10 -13.27 -8.56
C HIS A 140 -1.63 -11.89 -8.10
N HIS A 141 -0.59 -11.33 -8.73
CA HIS A 141 -0.09 -10.00 -8.40
C HIS A 141 -1.16 -8.92 -8.66
N ILE A 142 -1.79 -8.94 -9.84
CA ILE A 142 -2.89 -8.02 -10.17
C ILE A 142 -4.04 -8.16 -9.18
N HIS A 143 -4.41 -9.40 -8.81
CA HIS A 143 -5.46 -9.66 -7.83
C HIS A 143 -5.14 -9.02 -6.47
N LEU A 144 -3.94 -9.25 -5.93
CA LEU A 144 -3.51 -8.68 -4.65
C LEU A 144 -3.49 -7.14 -4.70
N CYS A 145 -3.00 -6.54 -5.79
CA CYS A 145 -3.02 -5.08 -5.97
C CYS A 145 -4.44 -4.53 -5.98
N ASN A 146 -5.37 -5.18 -6.69
CA ASN A 146 -6.78 -4.78 -6.70
C ASN A 146 -7.42 -4.88 -5.31
N ARG A 147 -7.11 -5.92 -4.53
CA ARG A 147 -7.58 -6.00 -3.13
C ARG A 147 -7.12 -4.81 -2.29
N VAL A 148 -5.88 -4.37 -2.49
CA VAL A 148 -5.35 -3.18 -1.82
C VAL A 148 -6.04 -1.90 -2.34
N LEU A 149 -6.30 -1.78 -3.64
CA LEU A 149 -7.07 -0.67 -4.21
C LEU A 149 -8.50 -0.60 -3.63
N ASP A 150 -9.16 -1.74 -3.40
CA ASP A 150 -10.45 -1.78 -2.73
C ASP A 150 -10.37 -1.27 -1.28
N ILE A 151 -9.25 -1.51 -0.58
CA ILE A 151 -9.00 -0.96 0.76
C ILE A 151 -8.82 0.55 0.72
N PHE A 152 -8.10 1.07 -0.27
CA PHE A 152 -8.01 2.52 -0.50
C PHE A 152 -9.42 3.11 -0.66
N LEU A 153 -10.27 2.56 -1.53
CA LEU A 153 -11.64 3.04 -1.73
C LEU A 153 -12.50 2.96 -0.46
N GLN A 154 -12.44 1.85 0.28
CA GLN A 154 -13.13 1.72 1.56
C GLN A 154 -12.68 2.76 2.59
N MET A 155 -11.39 3.09 2.60
CA MET A 155 -10.86 4.17 3.43
C MET A 155 -11.42 5.53 3.00
N GLY A 156 -11.60 5.75 1.70
CA GLY A 156 -12.26 6.95 1.18
C GLY A 156 -13.69 7.12 1.72
N VAL A 157 -14.46 6.04 1.76
CA VAL A 157 -15.83 6.02 2.34
C VAL A 157 -15.82 6.25 3.85
N LYS A 158 -14.78 5.80 4.54
CA LYS A 158 -14.57 6.01 5.99
C LYS A 158 -13.79 7.28 6.31
N GLY A 159 -13.68 8.20 5.35
CA GLY A 159 -12.88 9.42 5.42
C GLY A 159 -13.03 10.27 6.68
N ASP A 160 -14.20 10.24 7.32
CA ASP A 160 -14.52 10.97 8.56
C ASP A 160 -13.58 10.63 9.73
N MET A 161 -12.92 9.45 9.70
CA MET A 161 -11.96 9.05 10.73
C MET A 161 -10.54 9.59 10.50
N LEU A 162 -10.27 10.18 9.35
CA LEU A 162 -8.93 10.60 8.94
C LEU A 162 -8.73 12.09 9.19
N GLU A 163 -7.58 12.41 9.75
CA GLU A 163 -7.12 13.79 9.84
C GLU A 163 -6.54 14.26 8.50
N GLU A 164 -6.52 15.58 8.28
CA GLU A 164 -6.03 16.19 7.05
C GLU A 164 -4.62 15.73 6.67
N GLU A 165 -3.72 15.62 7.66
CA GLU A 165 -2.35 15.15 7.43
C GLU A 165 -2.32 13.69 6.92
N THR A 166 -3.13 12.82 7.51
CA THR A 166 -3.26 11.41 7.10
C THR A 166 -3.89 11.29 5.71
N TRP A 167 -4.89 12.12 5.41
CA TRP A 167 -5.47 12.23 4.07
C TRP A 167 -4.42 12.60 3.04
N ASN A 168 -3.68 13.69 3.27
CA ASN A 168 -2.60 14.14 2.40
C ASN A 168 -1.54 13.07 2.21
N HIS A 169 -1.21 12.32 3.27
CA HIS A 169 -0.28 11.20 3.22
C HIS A 169 -0.77 10.05 2.32
N ILE A 170 -2.02 9.61 2.48
CA ILE A 170 -2.63 8.56 1.64
C ILE A 170 -2.70 9.01 0.17
N LEU A 171 -3.11 10.25 -0.08
CA LEU A 171 -3.17 10.82 -1.44
C LEU A 171 -1.79 10.85 -2.10
N LYS A 172 -0.74 11.22 -1.37
CA LYS A 172 0.66 11.16 -1.86
C LYS A 172 1.08 9.75 -2.23
N ILE A 173 0.67 8.75 -1.45
CA ILE A 173 0.98 7.34 -1.73
C ILE A 173 0.33 6.90 -3.05
N ILE A 174 -0.98 7.07 -3.19
CA ILE A 174 -1.69 6.64 -4.40
C ILE A 174 -1.24 7.44 -5.63
N LEU A 175 -0.90 8.72 -5.47
CA LEU A 175 -0.31 9.55 -6.51
C LEU A 175 1.03 8.99 -6.98
N GLY A 176 1.92 8.67 -6.05
CA GLY A 176 3.24 8.13 -6.35
C GLY A 176 3.17 6.74 -7.01
N ILE A 177 2.28 5.85 -6.54
CA ILE A 177 2.04 4.54 -7.17
C ILE A 177 1.53 4.72 -8.60
N THR A 178 0.57 5.61 -8.80
CA THR A 178 -0.01 5.92 -10.11
C THR A 178 1.05 6.46 -11.07
N ASP A 179 1.87 7.41 -10.60
CA ASP A 179 2.96 7.99 -11.40
C ASP A 179 3.98 6.92 -11.81
N SER A 180 4.39 6.05 -10.88
CA SER A 180 5.36 4.98 -11.14
C SER A 180 4.88 4.01 -12.22
N THR A 181 3.58 3.67 -12.17
CA THR A 181 2.93 2.74 -13.08
C THR A 181 2.76 3.35 -14.46
N LEU A 182 2.24 4.57 -14.55
CA LEU A 182 1.96 5.23 -15.83
C LEU A 182 3.24 5.61 -16.59
N ARG A 183 4.36 5.83 -15.89
CA ARG A 183 5.67 6.04 -16.53
C ARG A 183 6.37 4.75 -16.93
N GLY A 184 5.80 3.58 -16.61
CA GLY A 184 6.40 2.28 -16.90
C GLY A 184 7.75 2.06 -16.21
N LYS A 185 7.97 2.70 -15.04
CA LYS A 185 9.24 2.58 -14.32
C LYS A 185 9.30 1.34 -13.45
N ARG A 186 8.26 1.11 -12.64
CA ARG A 186 8.23 0.05 -11.63
C ARG A 186 6.85 -0.56 -11.38
N GLY A 187 5.82 -0.19 -12.14
CA GLY A 187 4.44 -0.64 -11.89
C GLY A 187 3.88 -1.49 -13.01
N LEU A 188 2.84 -2.27 -12.70
CA LEU A 188 2.13 -3.13 -13.65
C LEU A 188 1.20 -2.29 -14.54
N PRO A 189 1.43 -2.22 -15.87
CA PRO A 189 0.62 -1.38 -16.77
C PRO A 189 -0.88 -1.71 -16.74
N GLU A 190 -1.24 -2.97 -16.47
CA GLU A 190 -2.63 -3.43 -16.35
C GLU A 190 -3.41 -2.73 -15.23
N LEU A 191 -2.72 -2.20 -14.22
CA LEU A 191 -3.35 -1.52 -13.09
C LEU A 191 -3.65 -0.05 -13.38
N SER A 192 -3.18 0.50 -14.51
CA SER A 192 -3.27 1.94 -14.82
C SER A 192 -4.67 2.50 -14.64
N TYR A 193 -5.68 1.82 -15.20
CA TYR A 193 -7.07 2.28 -15.12
C TYR A 193 -7.61 2.24 -13.69
N GLY A 194 -7.40 1.13 -12.97
CA GLY A 194 -7.81 0.99 -11.57
C GLY A 194 -7.15 2.03 -10.66
N LEU A 195 -5.85 2.25 -10.82
CA LEU A 195 -5.10 3.24 -10.07
C LEU A 195 -5.63 4.66 -10.28
N LEU A 196 -5.84 5.07 -11.54
CA LEU A 196 -6.40 6.38 -11.85
C LEU A 196 -7.81 6.56 -11.28
N LYS A 197 -8.64 5.51 -11.33
CA LYS A 197 -9.99 5.54 -10.75
C LYS A 197 -9.90 5.82 -9.24
N VAL A 198 -9.12 5.00 -8.52
CA VAL A 198 -8.95 5.15 -7.07
C VAL A 198 -8.32 6.49 -6.71
N LEU A 199 -7.31 6.94 -7.46
CA LEU A 199 -6.67 8.24 -7.26
C LEU A 199 -7.68 9.38 -7.28
N PHE A 200 -8.50 9.48 -8.33
CA PHE A 200 -9.45 10.57 -8.46
C PHE A 200 -10.61 10.45 -7.47
N GLU A 201 -11.11 9.24 -7.23
CA GLU A 201 -12.17 9.01 -6.24
C GLU A 201 -11.72 9.44 -4.84
N LEU A 202 -10.51 9.02 -4.42
CA LEU A 202 -9.93 9.48 -3.16
C LEU A 202 -9.66 10.98 -3.12
N TRP A 203 -9.21 11.55 -4.23
CA TRP A 203 -8.99 13.00 -4.30
C TRP A 203 -10.28 13.77 -4.02
N LEU A 204 -11.39 13.33 -4.61
CA LEU A 204 -12.71 13.92 -4.37
C LEU A 204 -13.21 13.65 -2.95
N CYS A 205 -13.07 12.42 -2.43
CA CYS A 205 -13.48 12.08 -1.07
C CYS A 205 -12.71 12.87 -0.01
N SER A 206 -11.44 13.22 -0.27
CA SER A 206 -10.64 13.99 0.68
C SER A 206 -11.14 15.42 0.91
N LEU A 207 -11.93 15.96 -0.02
CA LEU A 207 -12.38 17.36 -0.04
C LEU A 207 -11.23 18.36 0.19
N SER A 208 -10.00 17.99 -0.19
CA SER A 208 -8.79 18.76 0.08
C SER A 208 -8.84 20.14 -0.59
N ASP A 209 -8.55 21.20 0.17
CA ASP A 209 -8.32 22.55 -0.31
C ASP A 209 -6.83 22.94 -0.31
N ASP A 210 -5.94 21.99 -0.01
CA ASP A 210 -4.49 22.20 0.01
C ASP A 210 -3.94 22.41 -1.41
N LYS A 211 -3.58 23.66 -1.70
CA LYS A 211 -2.99 24.09 -2.96
C LYS A 211 -1.73 23.30 -3.35
N THR A 212 -0.97 22.82 -2.36
CA THR A 212 0.25 22.03 -2.58
C THR A 212 -0.10 20.65 -3.11
N MET A 213 -1.10 20.00 -2.54
CA MET A 213 -1.60 18.71 -3.02
C MET A 213 -2.14 18.83 -4.44
N TRP A 214 -2.98 19.82 -4.73
CA TRP A 214 -3.47 20.07 -6.08
C TRP A 214 -2.36 20.36 -7.09
N ARG A 215 -1.30 21.06 -6.67
CA ARG A 215 -0.11 21.28 -7.51
C ARG A 215 0.58 19.95 -7.84
N HIS A 216 0.77 19.08 -6.86
CA HIS A 216 1.33 17.74 -7.11
C HIS A 216 0.48 16.95 -8.11
N LEU A 217 -0.84 16.90 -7.93
CA LEU A 217 -1.73 16.23 -8.89
C LEU A 217 -1.60 16.81 -10.30
N GLN A 218 -1.55 18.13 -10.42
CA GLN A 218 -1.41 18.81 -11.70
C GLN A 218 -0.07 18.48 -12.38
N GLU A 219 1.05 18.62 -11.67
CA GLU A 219 2.40 18.38 -12.19
C GLU A 219 2.55 16.95 -12.72
N HIS A 220 2.05 15.97 -11.96
CA HIS A 220 2.06 14.57 -12.37
C HIS A 220 1.03 14.29 -13.48
N GLY A 221 -0.18 14.83 -13.37
CA GLY A 221 -1.27 14.62 -14.32
C GLY A 221 -0.97 15.07 -15.75
N ILE A 222 -0.29 16.21 -15.91
CA ILE A 222 0.15 16.71 -17.23
C ILE A 222 1.03 15.66 -17.94
N LEU A 223 1.87 14.96 -17.20
CA LEU A 223 2.81 13.99 -17.76
C LEU A 223 2.11 12.69 -18.19
N TRP A 224 0.94 12.40 -17.63
CA TRP A 224 0.12 11.25 -17.99
C TRP A 224 -0.88 11.54 -19.12
N SER A 225 -1.01 12.79 -19.57
CA SER A 225 -1.99 13.23 -20.58
C SER A 225 -1.94 12.47 -21.92
N LYS A 226 -0.83 11.79 -22.21
CA LYS A 226 -0.67 10.94 -23.40
C LYS A 226 -1.19 9.51 -23.22
N ASN A 227 -1.55 9.12 -22.00
CA ASN A 227 -2.09 7.81 -21.69
C ASN A 227 -3.63 7.84 -21.80
N ASN A 228 -4.18 6.96 -22.65
CA ASN A 228 -5.62 6.88 -22.88
C ASN A 228 -6.41 6.55 -21.60
N ALA A 229 -5.84 5.76 -20.66
CA ALA A 229 -6.49 5.46 -19.40
C ALA A 229 -6.72 6.75 -18.58
N THR A 230 -5.75 7.67 -18.60
CA THR A 230 -5.86 8.98 -17.93
C THR A 230 -7.00 9.81 -18.50
N ILE A 231 -7.07 9.91 -19.83
CA ILE A 231 -8.13 10.69 -20.51
C ILE A 231 -9.51 10.10 -20.21
N ASN A 232 -9.66 8.78 -20.36
CA ASN A 232 -10.94 8.10 -20.16
C ASN A 232 -11.42 8.21 -18.71
N GLN A 233 -10.51 8.03 -17.76
CA GLN A 233 -10.88 8.07 -16.35
C GLN A 233 -11.20 9.50 -15.89
N TRP A 234 -10.46 10.50 -16.37
CA TRP A 234 -10.78 11.90 -16.11
C TRP A 234 -12.17 12.26 -16.64
N ASN A 235 -12.49 11.86 -17.88
CA ASN A 235 -13.81 12.08 -18.47
C ASN A 235 -14.92 11.40 -17.66
N SER A 236 -14.71 10.15 -17.21
CA SER A 236 -15.69 9.43 -16.39
C SER A 236 -16.01 10.17 -15.09
N VAL A 237 -15.00 10.72 -14.42
CA VAL A 237 -15.21 11.47 -13.16
C VAL A 237 -15.93 12.79 -13.40
N CYS A 238 -15.64 13.48 -14.52
CA CYS A 238 -16.29 14.75 -14.84
C CYS A 238 -17.73 14.62 -15.36
N ILE A 239 -18.06 13.52 -16.05
CA ILE A 239 -19.35 13.36 -16.74
C ILE A 239 -20.35 12.54 -15.90
N GLY A 240 -19.86 11.68 -15.00
CA GLY A 240 -20.70 10.74 -14.22
C GLY A 240 -20.94 9.43 -14.96
#